data_AF-A0A4Q5TNP9-F1
#
_entry.id   AF-A0A4Q5TNP9-F1
#
_cell.length_a   1.000
_cell.length_b   1.000
_cell.length_c   1.000
_cell.angle_alpha   90.00
_cell.angle_beta   90.00
_cell.angle_gamma   90.00
#
_symmetry.space_group_name_H-M   'P 1'
#
loop_
_entity.id
_entity.type
_entity.pdbx_description
1 polymer ?
#
loop_
_entity_poly.entity_id
_entity_poly.type
_entity_poly.pdbx_seq_one_letter_code
_entity_poly.pdbx_strand_id
1 'polypeptide(L)'
;MEAKMAANEPRFILYDELALEKGRVEMALHFNQSRSSEYYYFNKFDLVKQTQPPLAPGEKYFVSSQRQGEEVVLREFEMASLAVKEFNSRMEGAREIRGAAQLYVGASLQDSRELATMGDGKLINIDREFYKPLKDPAPGQTFYVEKGNGFTLEQGLNLLEGRSVHRSDVLDISKKEYSAWVKLDFDGERDRGGNFRTKTFTENYGFDLSAVLDRFEFKELANPDWKAELEDTLRNGDRAVVNVDLEGKAVKMLVEAVPEFKQLNLYSMEGKSIKREQYLKEEKIAEVGATKDKEVKKGREQQAGISV
;
A
#
# COMPACT_ATOMS: atom_id res chain seq x y z
N MET A 1 23.46 -1.13 -11.35
CA MET A 1 24.04 -1.46 -10.02
C MET A 1 25.55 -1.59 -10.09
N GLU A 2 26.07 -2.51 -10.90
CA GLU A 2 27.52 -2.77 -11.01
C GLU A 2 28.36 -1.52 -11.27
N ALA A 3 27.95 -0.66 -12.20
CA ALA A 3 28.65 0.60 -12.48
C ALA A 3 28.78 1.52 -11.24
N LYS A 4 27.72 1.59 -10.41
CA LYS A 4 27.70 2.39 -9.17
C LYS A 4 28.63 1.81 -8.11
N MET A 5 28.65 0.49 -7.98
CA MET A 5 29.55 -0.22 -7.07
C MET A 5 31.01 -0.11 -7.53
N ALA A 6 31.29 -0.23 -8.83
CA ALA A 6 32.63 -0.07 -9.40
C ALA A 6 33.18 1.35 -9.19
N ALA A 7 32.31 2.36 -9.18
CA ALA A 7 32.66 3.74 -8.85
C ALA A 7 32.85 3.99 -7.33
N ASN A 8 32.68 2.96 -6.48
CA ASN A 8 32.71 3.05 -5.02
C ASN A 8 31.77 4.13 -4.47
N GLU A 9 30.60 4.33 -5.09
CA GLU A 9 29.60 5.26 -4.59
C GLU A 9 29.00 4.71 -3.28
N PRO A 10 29.29 5.30 -2.09
CA PRO A 10 28.91 4.70 -0.82
C PRO A 10 27.40 4.64 -0.59
N ARG A 11 26.63 5.43 -1.36
CA ARG A 11 25.17 5.44 -1.38
C ARG A 11 24.71 5.74 -2.80
N PHE A 12 23.75 4.98 -3.30
CA PHE A 12 23.13 5.26 -4.59
C PHE A 12 21.68 4.79 -4.61
N ILE A 13 20.91 5.34 -5.54
CA ILE A 13 19.52 4.98 -5.78
C ILE A 13 19.44 4.41 -7.20
N LEU A 14 18.71 3.30 -7.36
CA LEU A 14 18.29 2.81 -8.67
C LEU A 14 16.81 3.12 -8.84
N TYR A 15 16.42 3.55 -10.03
CA TYR A 15 15.05 3.88 -10.36
C TYR A 15 14.50 2.86 -11.33
N ASP A 16 13.22 2.54 -11.18
CA ASP A 16 12.50 1.63 -12.07
C ASP A 16 11.02 2.01 -12.11
N GLU A 17 10.28 1.46 -13.06
CA GLU A 17 8.84 1.64 -13.16
C GLU A 17 8.10 0.34 -13.50
N LEU A 18 6.92 0.19 -12.91
CA LEU A 18 6.04 -0.95 -13.15
C LEU A 18 4.70 -0.46 -13.68
N ALA A 19 4.25 -1.04 -14.79
CA ALA A 19 2.90 -0.81 -15.31
C ALA A 19 1.86 -1.48 -14.40
N LEU A 20 0.78 -0.75 -14.09
CA LEU A 20 -0.40 -1.29 -13.43
C LEU A 20 -1.59 -1.24 -14.39
N GLU A 21 -2.68 -1.93 -14.06
CA GLU A 21 -3.95 -1.80 -14.82
C GLU A 21 -4.42 -0.34 -14.93
N LYS A 22 -4.10 0.48 -13.92
CA LYS A 22 -4.42 1.91 -13.88
C LYS A 22 -3.19 2.72 -13.47
N GLY A 23 -2.47 3.21 -14.47
CA GLY A 23 -1.28 4.05 -14.31
C GLY A 23 0.00 3.22 -14.19
N ARG A 24 0.97 3.74 -13.44
CA ARG A 24 2.22 3.02 -13.14
C ARG A 24 2.64 3.25 -11.70
N VAL A 25 3.64 2.51 -11.25
CA VAL A 25 4.37 2.78 -10.01
C VAL A 25 5.79 3.14 -10.38
N GLU A 26 6.23 4.32 -9.97
CA GLU A 26 7.65 4.67 -9.97
C GLU A 26 8.29 4.15 -8.69
N MET A 27 9.50 3.61 -8.82
CA MET A 27 10.25 2.98 -7.75
C MET A 27 11.60 3.66 -7.56
N ALA A 28 11.99 3.87 -6.29
CA ALA A 28 13.36 4.22 -5.93
C ALA A 28 13.92 3.17 -4.97
N LEU A 29 14.97 2.46 -5.39
CA LEU A 29 15.64 1.41 -4.63
C LEU A 29 16.92 1.96 -4.00
N HIS A 30 16.98 2.01 -2.67
CA HIS A 30 18.07 2.68 -1.94
C HIS A 30 19.13 1.69 -1.46
N PHE A 31 20.36 1.88 -1.92
CA PHE A 31 21.51 1.05 -1.58
C PHE A 31 22.57 1.86 -0.82
N ASN A 32 23.13 1.25 0.23
CA ASN A 32 24.25 1.81 0.97
C ASN A 32 25.36 0.76 1.11
N GLN A 33 26.60 1.19 0.97
CA GLN A 33 27.75 0.37 1.34
C GLN A 33 27.83 0.21 2.87
N SER A 34 28.25 -0.97 3.29
CA SER A 34 28.64 -1.24 4.68
C SER A 34 29.77 -0.31 5.11
N ARG A 35 29.75 0.12 6.38
CA ARG A 35 30.88 0.86 6.95
C ARG A 35 32.07 -0.03 7.30
N SER A 36 31.86 -1.34 7.36
CA SER A 36 32.84 -2.32 7.85
C SER A 36 33.17 -3.41 6.83
N SER A 37 32.64 -3.34 5.61
CA SER A 37 32.93 -4.28 4.53
C SER A 37 32.67 -3.63 3.17
N GLU A 38 33.03 -4.31 2.08
CA GLU A 38 32.77 -3.87 0.71
C GLU A 38 31.32 -4.10 0.25
N TYR A 39 30.53 -4.86 1.02
CA TYR A 39 29.17 -5.22 0.67
C TYR A 39 28.22 -4.02 0.66
N TYR A 40 27.27 -4.07 -0.27
CA TYR A 40 26.17 -3.13 -0.37
C TYR A 40 24.88 -3.77 0.13
N TYR A 41 24.09 -2.99 0.85
CA TYR A 41 22.81 -3.42 1.39
C TYR A 41 21.66 -2.63 0.77
N PHE A 42 20.61 -3.35 0.41
CA PHE A 42 19.30 -2.78 0.09
C PHE A 42 18.59 -2.44 1.40
N ASN A 43 18.35 -1.15 1.66
CA ASN A 43 17.83 -0.69 2.95
C ASN A 43 16.35 -0.35 2.92
N LYS A 44 15.89 0.19 1.80
CA LYS A 44 14.52 0.64 1.63
C LYS A 44 14.19 0.83 0.16
N PHE A 45 12.90 0.89 -0.11
CA PHE A 45 12.39 1.34 -1.39
C PHE A 45 11.22 2.30 -1.20
N ASP A 46 11.11 3.25 -2.12
CA ASP A 46 9.96 4.13 -2.21
C ASP A 46 9.11 3.69 -3.40
N LEU A 47 7.80 3.57 -3.20
CA LEU A 47 6.83 3.34 -4.28
C LEU A 47 5.94 4.58 -4.39
N VAL A 48 5.72 5.06 -5.61
CA VAL A 48 4.80 6.17 -5.88
C VAL A 48 3.92 5.84 -7.07
N LYS A 49 2.60 5.84 -6.85
CA LYS A 49 1.64 5.55 -7.93
C LYS A 49 1.44 6.78 -8.80
N GLN A 50 1.84 6.74 -10.07
CA GLN A 50 1.68 7.86 -10.99
C GLN A 50 0.51 7.68 -11.95
N THR A 51 -0.08 8.80 -12.34
CA THR A 51 -1.17 8.85 -13.33
C THR A 51 -0.82 9.65 -14.59
N GLN A 52 0.19 10.54 -14.52
CA GLN A 52 0.75 11.15 -15.74
C GLN A 52 1.46 10.10 -16.61
N PRO A 53 1.80 10.38 -17.88
CA PRO A 53 2.68 9.52 -18.69
C PRO A 53 4.09 9.37 -18.08
N PRO A 54 4.84 8.31 -18.43
CA PRO A 54 6.25 8.19 -18.07
C PRO A 54 7.08 9.26 -18.78
N LEU A 55 8.27 9.51 -18.25
CA LEU A 55 9.27 10.33 -18.94
C LEU A 55 9.63 9.66 -20.27
N ALA A 56 9.90 10.47 -21.30
CA ALA A 56 10.46 9.91 -22.52
C ALA A 56 11.89 9.39 -22.26
N PRO A 57 12.39 8.42 -23.04
CA PRO A 57 13.72 7.87 -22.83
C PRO A 57 14.81 8.94 -22.77
N GLY A 58 15.55 8.98 -21.66
CA GLY A 58 16.62 9.95 -21.42
C GLY A 58 16.17 11.29 -20.85
N GLU A 59 14.87 11.55 -20.72
CA GLU A 59 14.38 12.73 -20.02
C GLU A 59 14.54 12.59 -18.51
N LYS A 60 14.67 13.74 -17.85
CA LYS A 60 14.68 13.90 -16.40
C LYS A 60 13.90 15.13 -15.98
N TYR A 61 13.60 15.21 -14.70
CA TYR A 61 13.16 16.45 -14.08
C TYR A 61 14.36 17.26 -13.59
N PHE A 62 14.31 18.57 -13.77
CA PHE A 62 15.31 19.50 -13.25
C PHE A 62 14.64 20.50 -12.31
N VAL A 63 15.19 20.67 -11.12
CA VAL A 63 14.78 21.74 -10.20
C VAL A 63 15.93 22.72 -10.07
N SER A 64 15.74 23.94 -10.57
CA SER A 64 16.59 25.07 -10.22
C SER A 64 16.00 25.76 -8.99
N SER A 65 16.86 26.18 -8.08
CA SER A 65 16.46 26.96 -6.90
C SER A 65 17.53 27.97 -6.55
N GLN A 66 17.12 29.16 -6.14
CA GLN A 66 18.02 30.22 -5.72
C GLN A 66 17.47 30.90 -4.48
N ARG A 67 18.26 30.94 -3.41
CA ARG A 67 17.97 31.79 -2.24
C ARG A 67 18.50 33.19 -2.45
N GLN A 68 17.89 34.17 -1.80
CA GLN A 68 18.33 35.56 -1.91
C GLN A 68 19.82 35.71 -1.51
N GLY A 69 20.66 36.11 -2.46
CA GLY A 69 22.09 36.30 -2.26
C GLY A 69 22.94 35.03 -2.34
N GLU A 70 22.33 33.88 -2.65
CA GLU A 70 23.04 32.63 -2.92
C GLU A 70 23.09 32.32 -4.43
N GLU A 71 24.00 31.42 -4.79
CA GLU A 71 24.09 30.87 -6.15
C GLU A 71 22.89 29.97 -6.47
N VAL A 72 22.62 29.83 -7.77
CA VAL A 72 21.58 28.91 -8.25
C VAL A 72 22.06 27.47 -8.06
N VAL A 73 21.22 26.67 -7.41
CA VAL A 73 21.42 25.23 -7.26
C VAL A 73 20.50 24.51 -8.23
N LEU A 74 21.09 23.68 -9.11
CA LEU A 74 20.37 22.80 -10.03
C LEU A 74 20.44 21.35 -9.50
N ARG A 75 19.31 20.67 -9.49
CA ARG A 75 19.21 19.24 -9.13
C ARG A 75 18.42 18.47 -10.18
N GLU A 76 18.84 17.23 -10.44
CA GLU A 76 18.19 16.31 -11.37
C GLU A 76 17.43 15.22 -10.61
N PHE A 77 16.30 14.80 -11.16
CA PHE A 77 15.47 13.73 -10.58
C PHE A 77 14.88 12.84 -11.68
N GLU A 78 14.91 11.53 -11.44
CA GLU A 78 14.27 10.53 -12.31
C GLU A 78 12.75 10.40 -12.03
N MET A 79 12.30 10.79 -10.83
CA MET A 79 10.90 10.69 -10.41
C MET A 79 10.26 12.05 -10.22
N ALA A 80 9.03 12.21 -10.71
CA ALA A 80 8.27 13.44 -10.56
C ALA A 80 8.05 13.79 -9.09
N SER A 81 7.79 12.79 -8.24
CA SER A 81 7.53 12.97 -6.82
C SER A 81 8.73 13.55 -6.06
N LEU A 82 9.95 13.17 -6.43
CA LEU A 82 11.18 13.71 -5.85
C LEU A 82 11.43 15.14 -6.31
N ALA A 83 11.21 15.42 -7.59
CA ALA A 83 11.31 16.77 -8.13
C ALA A 83 10.28 17.72 -7.50
N VAL A 84 9.03 17.27 -7.38
CA VAL A 84 7.94 18.00 -6.70
C VAL A 84 8.28 18.21 -5.22
N LYS A 85 8.84 17.23 -4.53
CA LYS A 85 9.27 17.37 -3.14
C LYS A 85 10.39 18.42 -2.99
N GLU A 86 11.40 18.39 -3.85
CA GLU A 86 12.47 19.40 -3.85
C GLU A 86 11.91 20.79 -4.15
N PHE A 87 11.10 20.95 -5.20
CA PHE A 87 10.47 22.21 -5.57
C PHE A 87 9.58 22.74 -4.42
N ASN A 88 8.71 21.91 -3.87
CA ASN A 88 7.80 22.29 -2.78
C ASN A 88 8.53 22.55 -1.46
N SER A 89 9.71 21.97 -1.22
CA SER A 89 10.53 22.30 -0.04
C SER A 89 10.97 23.78 -0.01
N ARG A 90 10.79 24.49 -1.12
CA ARG A 90 11.03 25.93 -1.27
C ARG A 90 9.75 26.79 -1.11
N MET A 91 8.55 26.19 -0.97
CA MET A 91 7.27 26.88 -0.71
C MET A 91 7.07 27.30 0.76
N GLU A 92 6.12 28.23 1.00
CA GLU A 92 5.85 28.84 2.32
C GLU A 92 5.67 27.81 3.46
N GLY A 93 6.45 27.99 4.54
CA GLY A 93 6.54 27.10 5.71
C GLY A 93 7.98 26.74 6.08
N ALA A 94 8.93 26.86 5.14
CA ALA A 94 10.37 26.81 5.42
C ALA A 94 10.81 28.13 6.07
N ARG A 95 11.60 28.07 7.16
CA ARG A 95 12.04 29.23 7.97
C ARG A 95 12.90 30.26 7.22
N GLU A 96 13.23 30.03 5.96
CA GLU A 96 14.13 30.84 5.13
C GLU A 96 13.36 31.36 3.91
N ILE A 97 12.85 32.57 4.04
CA ILE A 97 11.95 33.22 3.08
C ILE A 97 12.78 34.05 2.10
N ARG A 98 12.41 33.97 0.80
CA ARG A 98 12.90 34.68 -0.40
C ARG A 98 13.85 33.86 -1.27
N GLY A 99 13.26 33.29 -2.31
CA GLY A 99 13.96 32.56 -3.35
C GLY A 99 13.05 32.26 -4.52
N ALA A 100 13.65 31.99 -5.67
CA ALA A 100 12.96 31.51 -6.85
C ALA A 100 13.23 30.01 -7.00
N ALA A 101 12.26 29.26 -7.50
CA ALA A 101 12.47 27.91 -7.95
C ALA A 101 11.71 27.65 -9.24
N GLN A 102 12.32 26.87 -10.12
CA GLN A 102 11.74 26.48 -11.39
C GLN A 102 11.91 24.98 -11.56
N LEU A 103 10.89 24.34 -12.11
CA LEU A 103 10.84 22.92 -12.38
C LEU A 103 10.73 22.74 -13.89
N TYR A 104 11.57 21.88 -14.44
CA TYR A 104 11.62 21.56 -15.86
C TYR A 104 11.59 20.06 -16.08
N VAL A 105 11.27 19.66 -17.31
CA VAL A 105 11.44 18.28 -17.81
C VAL A 105 12.01 18.28 -19.21
N GLY A 106 12.98 17.40 -19.47
CA GLY A 106 13.59 17.22 -20.80
C GLY A 106 14.85 16.37 -20.75
N ALA A 107 15.50 16.15 -21.90
CA ALA A 107 16.76 15.40 -21.98
C ALA A 107 17.97 16.18 -21.43
N SER A 108 17.90 17.51 -21.47
CA SER A 108 18.87 18.45 -20.93
C SER A 108 18.14 19.70 -20.45
N LEU A 109 18.77 20.57 -19.67
CA LEU A 109 18.15 21.84 -19.28
C LEU A 109 17.88 22.74 -20.50
N GLN A 110 18.76 22.71 -21.51
CA GLN A 110 18.60 23.46 -22.76
C GLN A 110 17.42 22.96 -23.60
N ASP A 111 17.20 21.64 -23.60
CA ASP A 111 16.14 20.97 -24.36
C ASP A 111 14.94 20.63 -23.47
N SER A 112 14.70 21.42 -22.43
CA SER A 112 13.63 21.19 -21.47
C SER A 112 12.44 22.13 -21.66
N ARG A 113 11.27 21.67 -21.22
CA ARG A 113 10.09 22.51 -21.03
C ARG A 113 9.91 22.85 -19.55
N GLU A 114 9.49 24.08 -19.28
CA GLU A 114 9.12 24.51 -17.93
C GLU A 114 7.79 23.88 -17.51
N LEU A 115 7.75 23.32 -16.31
CA LEU A 115 6.57 22.72 -15.69
C LEU A 115 5.98 23.62 -14.60
N ALA A 116 6.80 24.31 -13.83
CA ALA A 116 6.35 25.21 -12.79
C ALA A 116 7.40 26.25 -12.46
N THR A 117 6.95 27.45 -12.09
CA THR A 117 7.80 28.52 -11.58
C THR A 117 7.18 29.09 -10.33
N MET A 118 8.00 29.35 -9.32
CA MET A 118 7.61 30.05 -8.11
C MET A 118 8.62 31.14 -7.75
N GLY A 119 8.12 32.17 -7.05
CA GLY A 119 8.93 33.26 -6.53
C GLY A 119 8.32 33.76 -5.22
N ASP A 120 9.19 34.05 -4.25
CA ASP A 120 8.80 34.54 -2.92
C ASP A 120 7.69 33.71 -2.27
N GLY A 121 7.83 32.38 -2.37
CA GLY A 121 6.90 31.43 -1.77
C GLY A 121 5.58 31.24 -2.53
N LYS A 122 5.36 31.97 -3.63
CA LYS A 122 4.14 31.93 -4.43
C LYS A 122 4.37 31.26 -5.78
N LEU A 123 3.45 30.39 -6.16
CA LEU A 123 3.42 29.79 -7.49
C LEU A 123 3.06 30.88 -8.52
N ILE A 124 3.96 31.12 -9.49
CA ILE A 124 3.82 32.11 -10.55
C ILE A 124 3.23 31.47 -11.80
N ASN A 125 3.76 30.30 -12.19
CA ASN A 125 3.36 29.59 -13.39
C ASN A 125 3.30 28.08 -13.12
N ILE A 126 2.40 27.39 -13.81
CA ILE A 126 2.28 25.94 -13.78
C ILE A 126 1.70 25.42 -15.09
N ASP A 127 2.36 24.42 -15.65
CA ASP A 127 1.87 23.65 -16.78
C ASP A 127 0.56 22.94 -16.41
N ARG A 128 -0.42 23.00 -17.32
CA ARG A 128 -1.77 22.51 -17.04
C ARG A 128 -1.80 21.01 -16.74
N GLU A 129 -0.97 20.23 -17.44
CA GLU A 129 -0.88 18.78 -17.25
C GLU A 129 -0.11 18.43 -15.97
N PHE A 130 0.78 19.33 -15.53
CA PHE A 130 1.55 19.18 -14.30
C PHE A 130 0.87 19.76 -13.04
N TYR A 131 -0.28 20.42 -13.19
CA TYR A 131 -1.01 21.01 -12.05
C TYR A 131 -1.30 20.00 -10.94
N LYS A 132 -1.88 18.86 -11.32
CA LYS A 132 -2.27 17.81 -10.37
C LYS A 132 -1.03 17.19 -9.69
N PRO A 133 0.00 16.70 -10.41
CA PRO A 133 1.23 16.20 -9.80
C PRO A 133 1.88 17.14 -8.78
N LEU A 134 1.82 18.45 -9.00
CA LEU A 134 2.40 19.42 -8.07
C LEU A 134 1.53 19.66 -6.81
N LYS A 135 0.21 19.83 -6.99
CA LYS A 135 -0.72 20.24 -5.93
C LYS A 135 -1.27 19.09 -5.10
N ASP A 136 -1.47 17.94 -5.73
CA ASP A 136 -1.93 16.70 -5.12
C ASP A 136 -0.96 15.60 -5.54
N PRO A 137 0.28 15.62 -5.01
CA PRO A 137 1.31 14.68 -5.40
C PRO A 137 0.84 13.26 -5.12
N ALA A 138 1.12 12.41 -6.08
CA ALA A 138 0.59 11.06 -6.07
C ALA A 138 1.07 10.29 -4.83
N PRO A 139 0.23 9.39 -4.27
CA PRO A 139 0.51 8.76 -3.00
C PRO A 139 1.80 7.95 -3.08
N GLY A 140 2.71 8.25 -2.15
CA GLY A 140 3.96 7.52 -1.96
C GLY A 140 3.99 6.77 -0.64
N GLN A 141 4.79 5.71 -0.60
CA GLN A 141 5.12 4.99 0.62
C GLN A 141 6.57 4.50 0.57
N THR A 142 7.32 4.78 1.64
CA THR A 142 8.63 4.19 1.90
C THR A 142 8.45 2.89 2.68
N PHE A 143 9.11 1.83 2.21
CA PHE A 143 9.20 0.54 2.88
C PHE A 143 10.65 0.29 3.27
N TYR A 144 10.87 0.06 4.56
CA TYR A 144 12.20 -0.26 5.10
C TYR A 144 12.40 -1.78 5.11
N VAL A 145 13.62 -2.18 4.80
CA VAL A 145 14.09 -3.56 4.79
C VAL A 145 15.32 -3.64 5.68
N GLU A 146 15.28 -4.53 6.68
CA GLU A 146 16.38 -4.76 7.59
C GLU A 146 16.83 -6.21 7.46
N LYS A 147 18.03 -6.42 6.90
CA LYS A 147 18.64 -7.76 6.73
C LYS A 147 17.72 -8.76 6.00
N GLY A 148 16.94 -8.28 5.03
CA GLY A 148 15.98 -9.08 4.28
C GLY A 148 14.59 -9.16 4.92
N ASN A 149 14.42 -8.69 6.15
CA ASN A 149 13.11 -8.61 6.81
C ASN A 149 12.44 -7.29 6.47
N GLY A 150 11.16 -7.32 6.12
CA GLY A 150 10.46 -6.15 5.62
C GLY A 150 9.27 -6.55 4.76
N PHE A 151 8.64 -5.57 4.14
CA PHE A 151 7.69 -5.85 3.07
C PHE A 151 8.47 -6.15 1.78
N THR A 152 8.01 -7.16 1.04
CA THR A 152 8.49 -7.36 -0.33
C THR A 152 7.95 -6.25 -1.25
N LEU A 153 8.49 -6.16 -2.46
CA LEU A 153 7.96 -5.24 -3.47
C LEU A 153 6.47 -5.50 -3.76
N GLU A 154 6.10 -6.77 -3.94
CA GLU A 154 4.71 -7.19 -4.20
C GLU A 154 3.79 -6.80 -3.05
N GLN A 155 4.18 -7.07 -1.81
CA GLN A 155 3.41 -6.63 -0.63
C GLN A 155 3.30 -5.11 -0.57
N GLY A 156 4.37 -4.39 -0.89
CA GLY A 156 4.36 -2.93 -0.97
C GLY A 156 3.38 -2.39 -2.01
N LEU A 157 3.30 -3.03 -3.18
CA LEU A 157 2.34 -2.71 -4.24
C LEU A 157 0.91 -3.01 -3.78
N ASN A 158 0.67 -4.16 -3.17
CA ASN A 158 -0.64 -4.55 -2.62
C ASN A 158 -1.12 -3.53 -1.56
N LEU A 159 -0.22 -3.13 -0.66
CA LEU A 159 -0.47 -2.07 0.33
C LEU A 159 -0.82 -0.73 -0.32
N LEU A 160 -0.07 -0.31 -1.35
CA LEU A 160 -0.30 0.94 -2.07
C LEU A 160 -1.62 0.94 -2.87
N GLU A 161 -2.13 -0.23 -3.23
CA GLU A 161 -3.46 -0.41 -3.83
C GLU A 161 -4.60 -0.49 -2.81
N GLY A 162 -4.30 -0.40 -1.51
CA GLY A 162 -5.31 -0.44 -0.45
C GLY A 162 -5.66 -1.84 0.05
N ARG A 163 -4.93 -2.86 -0.40
CA ARG A 163 -5.09 -4.24 0.06
C ARG A 163 -4.35 -4.46 1.39
N SER A 164 -4.71 -5.52 2.10
CA SER A 164 -4.02 -5.92 3.33
C SER A 164 -3.03 -7.03 3.05
N VAL A 165 -1.88 -6.99 3.72
CA VAL A 165 -0.84 -8.02 3.62
C VAL A 165 -0.57 -8.59 5.00
N HIS A 166 -0.28 -9.88 5.08
CA HIS A 166 0.06 -10.58 6.31
C HIS A 166 1.58 -10.69 6.47
N ARG A 167 2.06 -10.46 7.70
CA ARG A 167 3.44 -10.69 8.09
C ARG A 167 3.51 -11.45 9.40
N SER A 168 4.44 -12.38 9.50
CA SER A 168 4.70 -13.18 10.71
C SER A 168 5.88 -12.66 11.55
N ASP A 169 6.60 -11.67 11.03
CA ASP A 169 7.87 -11.16 11.53
C ASP A 169 7.75 -9.68 11.99
N VAL A 170 6.55 -9.26 12.38
CA VAL A 170 6.32 -7.89 12.87
C VAL A 170 6.86 -7.78 14.29
N LEU A 171 7.62 -6.73 14.59
CA LEU A 171 8.19 -6.50 15.92
C LEU A 171 7.31 -5.57 16.76
N ASP A 172 7.08 -5.93 18.02
CA ASP A 172 6.47 -5.03 19.00
C ASP A 172 7.50 -4.07 19.61
N ILE A 173 7.04 -3.20 20.50
CA ILE A 173 7.91 -2.22 21.19
C ILE A 173 9.01 -2.88 22.05
N SER A 174 8.82 -4.14 22.43
CA SER A 174 9.77 -4.96 23.19
C SER A 174 10.65 -5.84 22.29
N LYS A 175 10.56 -5.65 20.95
CA LYS A 175 11.27 -6.44 19.92
C LYS A 175 10.87 -7.91 19.90
N LYS A 176 9.66 -8.25 20.35
CA LYS A 176 9.11 -9.58 20.18
C LYS A 176 8.37 -9.66 18.85
N GLU A 177 8.63 -10.73 18.11
CA GLU A 177 7.93 -11.03 16.86
C GLU A 177 6.47 -11.44 17.12
N TYR A 178 5.58 -10.97 16.27
CA TYR A 178 4.18 -11.36 16.22
C TYR A 178 3.64 -11.33 14.79
N SER A 179 2.57 -12.09 14.55
CA SER A 179 1.86 -12.10 13.27
C SER A 179 0.77 -11.05 13.23
N ALA A 180 0.67 -10.35 12.10
CA ALA A 180 -0.43 -9.42 11.86
C ALA A 180 -0.69 -9.20 10.38
N TRP A 181 -1.94 -8.83 10.10
CA TRP A 181 -2.29 -8.17 8.86
C TRP A 181 -2.02 -6.67 8.96
N VAL A 182 -1.53 -6.08 7.89
CA VAL A 182 -1.18 -4.66 7.78
C VAL A 182 -1.89 -4.06 6.58
N LYS A 183 -2.39 -2.83 6.73
CA LYS A 183 -3.01 -2.03 5.67
C LYS A 183 -2.55 -0.57 5.80
N LEU A 184 -2.40 0.14 4.70
CA LEU A 184 -2.16 1.59 4.74
C LEU A 184 -3.46 2.34 5.07
N ASP A 185 -3.36 3.33 5.93
CA ASP A 185 -4.45 4.22 6.31
C ASP A 185 -4.48 5.43 5.38
N PHE A 186 -5.26 5.35 4.29
CA PHE A 186 -5.39 6.43 3.30
C PHE A 186 -6.24 7.60 3.78
N ASP A 187 -7.09 7.39 4.79
CA ASP A 187 -7.99 8.40 5.35
C ASP A 187 -7.33 9.21 6.48
N GLY A 188 -6.23 8.70 7.04
CA GLY A 188 -5.49 9.29 8.14
C GLY A 188 -4.47 10.34 7.73
N GLU A 189 -3.96 11.08 8.72
CA GLU A 189 -2.85 12.02 8.52
C GLU A 189 -1.54 11.28 8.19
N ARG A 190 -0.77 11.86 7.28
CA ARG A 190 0.59 11.41 6.97
C ARG A 190 1.53 11.63 8.14
N ASP A 191 2.57 10.81 8.21
CA ASP A 191 3.70 11.08 9.09
C ASP A 191 4.54 12.28 8.61
N ARG A 192 5.53 12.69 9.40
CA ARG A 192 6.45 13.80 9.04
C ARG A 192 7.25 13.53 7.75
N GLY A 193 7.41 12.27 7.37
CA GLY A 193 8.09 11.85 6.14
C GLY A 193 7.17 11.82 4.92
N GLY A 194 5.87 12.03 5.09
CA GLY A 194 4.85 11.93 4.05
C GLY A 194 4.27 10.52 3.87
N ASN A 195 4.68 9.55 4.69
CA ASN A 195 4.19 8.17 4.60
C ASN A 195 2.79 8.03 5.18
N PHE A 196 2.05 7.04 4.68
CA PHE A 196 0.82 6.60 5.31
C PHE A 196 1.11 5.97 6.67
N ARG A 197 0.19 6.15 7.62
CA ARG A 197 0.16 5.30 8.81
C ARG A 197 -0.35 3.91 8.42
N THR A 198 -0.09 2.93 9.26
CA THR A 198 -0.56 1.56 9.08
C THR A 198 -1.67 1.24 10.07
N LYS A 199 -2.71 0.55 9.62
CA LYS A 199 -3.63 -0.21 10.47
C LYS A 199 -3.09 -1.63 10.60
N THR A 200 -3.09 -2.16 11.81
CA THR A 200 -2.57 -3.50 12.12
C THR A 200 -3.66 -4.33 12.78
N PHE A 201 -3.87 -5.54 12.27
CA PHE A 201 -4.84 -6.50 12.79
C PHE A 201 -4.08 -7.74 13.26
N THR A 202 -3.83 -7.80 14.57
CA THR A 202 -3.11 -8.91 15.22
C THR A 202 -3.99 -10.15 15.35
N GLU A 203 -3.43 -11.26 15.80
CA GLU A 203 -4.20 -12.48 16.09
C GLU A 203 -5.40 -12.23 17.01
N ASN A 204 -5.23 -11.38 18.04
CA ASN A 204 -6.29 -11.00 18.97
C ASN A 204 -7.44 -10.21 18.30
N TYR A 205 -7.21 -9.65 17.10
CA TYR A 205 -8.27 -9.03 16.32
C TYR A 205 -9.30 -10.08 15.86
N GLY A 206 -8.91 -11.35 15.70
CA GLY A 206 -9.80 -12.46 15.41
C GLY A 206 -10.23 -12.56 13.95
N PHE A 207 -9.34 -12.24 13.01
CA PHE A 207 -9.51 -12.60 11.60
C PHE A 207 -8.73 -13.87 11.29
N ASP A 208 -9.46 -14.97 11.07
CA ASP A 208 -8.91 -16.26 10.63
C ASP A 208 -9.25 -16.46 9.16
N LEU A 209 -8.25 -16.35 8.29
CA LEU A 209 -8.42 -16.48 6.84
C LEU A 209 -8.95 -17.86 6.45
N SER A 210 -8.42 -18.92 7.08
CA SER A 210 -8.78 -20.30 6.76
C SER A 210 -10.25 -20.55 7.12
N ALA A 211 -10.66 -20.13 8.32
CA ALA A 211 -12.05 -20.23 8.76
C ALA A 211 -13.02 -19.33 7.97
N VAL A 212 -12.55 -18.25 7.35
CA VAL A 212 -13.37 -17.41 6.47
C VAL A 212 -13.53 -18.09 5.09
N LEU A 213 -12.45 -18.62 4.53
CA LEU A 213 -12.48 -19.38 3.27
C LEU A 213 -13.42 -20.58 3.36
N ASP A 214 -13.43 -21.29 4.49
CA ASP A 214 -14.28 -22.46 4.71
C ASP A 214 -15.78 -22.15 4.67
N ARG A 215 -16.19 -20.89 4.71
CA ARG A 215 -17.60 -20.46 4.55
C ARG A 215 -18.05 -20.41 3.09
N PHE A 216 -17.14 -20.51 2.13
CA PHE A 216 -17.44 -20.44 0.70
C PHE A 216 -17.44 -21.82 0.04
N GLU A 217 -18.27 -22.00 -0.98
CA GLU A 217 -18.32 -23.21 -1.81
C GLU A 217 -17.34 -23.13 -3.00
N PHE A 218 -16.06 -22.89 -2.71
CA PHE A 218 -15.01 -23.02 -3.72
C PHE A 218 -14.61 -24.50 -3.84
N LYS A 219 -14.81 -25.08 -5.02
CA LYS A 219 -14.60 -26.52 -5.26
C LYS A 219 -13.17 -26.94 -4.94
N GLU A 220 -12.22 -26.06 -5.19
CA GLU A 220 -10.80 -26.30 -5.07
C GLU A 220 -10.30 -26.32 -3.62
N LEU A 221 -11.07 -25.79 -2.66
CA LEU A 221 -10.72 -25.86 -1.24
C LEU A 221 -10.67 -27.30 -0.71
N ALA A 222 -11.27 -28.26 -1.41
CA ALA A 222 -11.13 -29.68 -1.10
C ALA A 222 -9.71 -30.22 -1.33
N ASN A 223 -8.88 -29.52 -2.12
CA ASN A 223 -7.46 -29.83 -2.31
C ASN A 223 -6.61 -29.01 -1.29
N PRO A 224 -5.95 -29.66 -0.31
CA PRO A 224 -5.17 -28.97 0.70
C PRO A 224 -4.01 -28.13 0.14
N ASP A 225 -3.31 -28.63 -0.88
CA ASP A 225 -2.17 -27.93 -1.48
C ASP A 225 -2.64 -26.64 -2.17
N TRP A 226 -3.76 -26.73 -2.89
CA TRP A 226 -4.36 -25.57 -3.53
C TRP A 226 -4.90 -24.56 -2.51
N LYS A 227 -5.52 -25.04 -1.41
CA LYS A 227 -5.96 -24.17 -0.32
C LYS A 227 -4.77 -23.44 0.31
N ALA A 228 -3.65 -24.11 0.54
CA ALA A 228 -2.44 -23.49 1.07
C ALA A 228 -1.90 -22.40 0.13
N GLU A 229 -1.82 -22.68 -1.18
CA GLU A 229 -1.40 -21.70 -2.19
C GLU A 229 -2.34 -20.48 -2.26
N LEU A 230 -3.65 -20.71 -2.17
CA LEU A 230 -4.64 -19.65 -2.09
C LEU A 230 -4.43 -18.80 -0.83
N GLU A 231 -4.24 -19.43 0.34
CA GLU A 231 -3.98 -18.72 1.59
C GLU A 231 -2.70 -17.89 1.50
N ASP A 232 -1.62 -18.42 0.94
CA ASP A 232 -0.35 -17.70 0.76
C ASP A 232 -0.50 -16.50 -0.18
N THR A 233 -1.20 -16.67 -1.30
CA THR A 233 -1.53 -15.60 -2.25
C THR A 233 -2.30 -14.48 -1.54
N LEU A 234 -3.36 -14.83 -0.81
CA LEU A 234 -4.18 -13.85 -0.07
C LEU A 234 -3.42 -13.21 1.09
N ARG A 235 -2.52 -13.93 1.75
CA ARG A 235 -1.60 -13.41 2.78
C ARG A 235 -0.57 -12.45 2.19
N ASN A 236 -0.12 -12.66 0.95
CA ASN A 236 0.70 -11.69 0.23
C ASN A 236 -0.08 -10.40 -0.10
N GLY A 237 -1.41 -10.44 0.04
CA GLY A 237 -2.35 -9.39 -0.31
C GLY A 237 -2.79 -9.44 -1.76
N ASP A 238 -2.41 -10.49 -2.50
CA ASP A 238 -2.80 -10.70 -3.89
C ASP A 238 -4.28 -11.05 -4.03
N ARG A 239 -4.83 -10.76 -5.20
CA ARG A 239 -6.11 -11.32 -5.61
C ARG A 239 -5.87 -12.67 -6.25
N ALA A 240 -6.58 -13.68 -5.79
CA ALA A 240 -6.51 -15.02 -6.35
C ALA A 240 -7.76 -15.33 -7.18
N VAL A 241 -7.61 -16.17 -8.20
CA VAL A 241 -8.75 -16.65 -8.99
C VAL A 241 -9.33 -17.89 -8.31
N VAL A 242 -10.64 -17.86 -8.04
CA VAL A 242 -11.43 -18.99 -7.54
C VAL A 242 -12.50 -19.36 -8.57
N ASN A 243 -12.94 -20.61 -8.59
CA ASN A 243 -14.17 -20.99 -9.31
C ASN A 243 -15.30 -21.19 -8.31
N VAL A 244 -16.44 -20.56 -8.59
CA VAL A 244 -17.65 -20.73 -7.79
C VAL A 244 -18.71 -21.40 -8.64
N ASP A 245 -19.43 -22.38 -8.08
CA ASP A 245 -20.58 -22.97 -8.75
C ASP A 245 -21.81 -22.08 -8.56
N LEU A 246 -22.41 -21.65 -9.65
CA LEU A 246 -23.69 -20.96 -9.65
C LEU A 246 -24.64 -21.71 -10.59
N GLU A 247 -25.67 -22.33 -10.02
CA GLU A 247 -26.70 -23.08 -10.77
C GLU A 247 -26.11 -24.15 -11.71
N GLY A 248 -25.02 -24.83 -11.30
CA GLY A 248 -24.33 -25.86 -12.09
C GLY A 248 -23.31 -25.30 -13.09
N LYS A 249 -23.06 -23.99 -13.10
CA LYS A 249 -22.05 -23.34 -13.95
C LYS A 249 -20.89 -22.84 -13.10
N ALA A 250 -19.67 -23.26 -13.47
CA ALA A 250 -18.45 -22.72 -12.89
C ALA A 250 -18.21 -21.28 -13.40
N VAL A 251 -18.14 -20.32 -12.49
CA VAL A 251 -17.82 -18.92 -12.77
C VAL A 251 -16.50 -18.56 -12.11
N LYS A 252 -15.57 -18.00 -12.88
CA LYS A 252 -14.29 -17.48 -12.36
C LYS A 252 -14.50 -16.13 -11.69
N MET A 253 -13.94 -15.98 -10.49
CA MET A 253 -13.97 -14.73 -9.73
C MET A 253 -12.61 -14.47 -9.10
N LEU A 254 -12.33 -13.21 -8.80
CA LEU A 254 -11.20 -12.80 -7.99
C LEU A 254 -11.66 -12.71 -6.53
N VAL A 255 -10.85 -13.24 -5.62
CA VAL A 255 -11.05 -13.14 -4.17
C VAL A 255 -9.94 -12.30 -3.54
N GLU A 256 -10.31 -11.48 -2.56
CA GLU A 256 -9.40 -10.60 -1.81
C GLU A 256 -9.67 -10.74 -0.30
N ALA A 257 -8.61 -10.86 0.50
CA ALA A 257 -8.72 -10.86 1.95
C ALA A 257 -8.91 -9.45 2.49
N VAL A 258 -9.92 -9.27 3.35
CA VAL A 258 -10.23 -7.97 3.97
C VAL A 258 -10.31 -8.11 5.49
N PRO A 259 -9.16 -8.23 6.17
CA PRO A 259 -9.07 -8.42 7.62
C PRO A 259 -9.82 -7.37 8.43
N GLU A 260 -9.79 -6.10 7.99
CA GLU A 260 -10.46 -4.96 8.64
C GLU A 260 -11.97 -5.18 8.86
N PHE A 261 -12.60 -5.99 8.00
CA PHE A 261 -14.02 -6.34 8.11
C PHE A 261 -14.23 -7.85 8.36
N LYS A 262 -13.15 -8.57 8.69
CA LYS A 262 -13.12 -10.01 8.94
C LYS A 262 -13.79 -10.86 7.86
N GLN A 263 -13.57 -10.48 6.60
CA GLN A 263 -14.30 -11.03 5.46
C GLN A 263 -13.40 -11.22 4.23
N LEU A 264 -13.96 -11.84 3.20
CA LEU A 264 -13.43 -11.79 1.83
C LEU A 264 -14.31 -10.88 0.98
N ASN A 265 -13.70 -10.22 0.00
CA ASN A 265 -14.42 -9.58 -1.08
C ASN A 265 -14.27 -10.41 -2.36
N LEU A 266 -15.34 -10.42 -3.17
CA LEU A 266 -15.34 -11.08 -4.48
C LEU A 266 -15.46 -10.03 -5.57
N TYR A 267 -14.77 -10.26 -6.68
CA TYR A 267 -14.83 -9.42 -7.87
C TYR A 267 -14.95 -10.27 -9.13
N SER A 268 -15.56 -9.71 -10.18
CA SER A 268 -15.48 -10.30 -11.52
C SER A 268 -14.04 -10.23 -12.03
N MET A 269 -13.74 -10.93 -13.13
CA MET A 269 -12.42 -10.86 -13.77
C MET A 269 -12.09 -9.45 -14.29
N GLU A 270 -13.11 -8.61 -14.50
CA GLU A 270 -12.98 -7.18 -14.85
C GLU A 270 -12.89 -6.27 -13.61
N GLY A 271 -12.78 -6.84 -12.41
CA GLY A 271 -12.61 -6.10 -11.15
C GLY A 271 -13.88 -5.47 -10.58
N LYS A 272 -15.08 -5.84 -11.07
CA LYS A 272 -16.34 -5.33 -10.52
C LYS A 272 -16.71 -6.09 -9.25
N SER A 273 -17.04 -5.37 -8.18
CA SER A 273 -17.47 -6.00 -6.92
C SER A 273 -18.68 -6.90 -7.12
N ILE A 274 -18.62 -8.09 -6.51
CA ILE A 274 -19.69 -9.09 -6.50
C ILE A 274 -20.20 -9.24 -5.05
N LYS A 275 -21.52 -9.44 -4.89
CA LYS A 275 -22.13 -9.69 -3.58
C LYS A 275 -21.74 -11.08 -3.09
N ARG A 276 -20.82 -11.16 -2.14
CA ARG A 276 -20.32 -12.43 -1.57
C ARG A 276 -21.41 -13.27 -0.90
N GLU A 277 -22.48 -12.64 -0.40
CA GLU A 277 -23.56 -13.32 0.31
C GLU A 277 -24.27 -14.36 -0.59
N GLN A 278 -24.18 -14.19 -1.91
CA GLN A 278 -24.69 -15.14 -2.90
C GLN A 278 -23.83 -16.41 -3.04
N TYR A 279 -22.66 -16.45 -2.40
CA TYR A 279 -21.63 -17.49 -2.58
C TYR A 279 -21.16 -18.09 -1.24
N LEU A 280 -21.83 -17.73 -0.15
CA LEU A 280 -21.65 -18.40 1.13
C LEU A 280 -22.36 -19.76 1.06
N LYS A 281 -21.77 -20.76 1.71
CA LYS A 281 -22.47 -22.01 2.05
C LYS A 281 -23.78 -21.64 2.74
N GLU A 282 -24.86 -22.30 2.38
CA GLU A 282 -26.08 -22.23 3.18
C GLU A 282 -25.70 -22.53 4.62
N GLU A 283 -25.98 -21.61 5.54
CA GLU A 283 -25.95 -21.94 6.96
C GLU A 283 -26.99 -23.05 7.16
N LYS A 284 -26.54 -24.30 7.16
CA LYS A 284 -27.29 -25.37 7.78
C LYS A 284 -27.35 -25.00 9.24
N ILE A 285 -28.40 -24.28 9.63
CA ILE A 285 -28.86 -24.23 11.00
C ILE A 285 -29.01 -25.70 11.37
N ALA A 286 -28.05 -26.24 12.09
CA ALA A 286 -28.28 -27.47 12.81
C ALA A 286 -29.45 -27.13 13.74
N GLU A 287 -30.60 -27.77 13.52
CA GLU A 287 -31.68 -27.82 14.50
C GLU A 287 -31.12 -28.47 15.77
N VAL A 288 -30.43 -27.68 16.59
CA VAL A 288 -30.03 -28.06 17.93
C VAL A 288 -31.08 -27.49 18.86
N GLY A 289 -32.12 -28.30 19.08
CA GLY A 289 -32.79 -28.36 20.37
C GLY A 289 -33.99 -27.43 20.57
N ALA A 290 -35.03 -27.56 19.76
CA ALA A 290 -36.39 -27.21 20.16
C ALA A 290 -36.97 -28.20 21.19
N THR A 291 -36.25 -28.49 22.27
CA THR A 291 -36.78 -29.23 23.45
C THR A 291 -35.90 -28.95 24.66
N LYS A 292 -36.01 -27.76 25.28
CA LYS A 292 -35.70 -27.58 26.71
C LYS A 292 -36.21 -26.29 27.39
N ASP A 293 -37.16 -25.56 26.78
CA ASP A 293 -37.73 -24.33 27.38
C ASP A 293 -39.25 -24.37 27.64
N LYS A 294 -39.79 -25.54 28.01
CA LYS A 294 -41.19 -25.66 28.49
C LYS A 294 -41.39 -26.24 29.89
N GLU A 295 -40.34 -26.39 30.71
CA GLU A 295 -40.50 -26.85 32.10
C GLU A 295 -40.09 -25.85 33.20
N VAL A 296 -39.58 -24.66 32.88
CA VAL A 296 -39.16 -23.69 33.93
C VAL A 296 -40.20 -22.58 34.20
N LYS A 297 -41.31 -22.51 33.44
CA LYS A 297 -42.38 -21.50 33.61
C LYS A 297 -43.67 -22.01 34.28
N LYS A 298 -43.57 -23.00 35.18
CA LYS A 298 -44.70 -23.40 36.05
C LYS A 298 -44.36 -23.56 37.54
N GLY A 299 -43.18 -23.07 37.98
CA GLY A 299 -42.69 -23.21 39.35
C GLY A 299 -42.41 -21.91 40.11
N ARG A 300 -42.71 -20.73 39.55
CA ARG A 300 -42.30 -19.43 40.16
C ARG A 300 -43.40 -18.38 40.28
N GLU A 301 -44.66 -18.82 40.34
CA GLU A 301 -45.84 -17.97 40.64
C GLU A 301 -46.67 -18.47 41.85
N GLN A 302 -46.07 -19.25 42.76
CA GLN A 302 -46.76 -19.68 43.99
C GLN A 302 -46.02 -19.39 45.31
N GLN A 303 -45.05 -18.47 45.32
CA GLN A 303 -44.44 -17.95 46.56
C GLN A 303 -44.17 -16.45 46.47
N ALA A 304 -45.24 -15.65 46.37
CA ALA A 304 -45.24 -14.24 46.75
C ALA A 304 -46.68 -13.79 47.00
N GLY A 305 -47.25 -14.28 48.10
CA GLY A 305 -48.58 -13.88 48.55
C GLY A 305 -49.10 -14.78 49.66
N ILE A 306 -48.73 -14.47 50.91
CA ILE A 306 -49.53 -14.57 52.15
C ILE A 306 -48.62 -14.12 53.31
N SER A 307 -49.04 -13.01 53.95
CA SER A 307 -48.93 -12.56 55.36
C SER A 307 -47.66 -12.85 56.17
N VAL A 308 -47.12 -11.89 56.93
CA VAL A 308 -47.79 -11.12 58.02
C VAL A 308 -47.32 -9.67 58.03
#